data_AF-A0A1C0V4M3-F1
#
_entry.id   AF-A0A1C0V4M3-F1
#
_cell.length_a   1.000
_cell.length_b   1.000
_cell.length_c   1.000
_cell.angle_alpha   90.00
_cell.angle_beta   90.00
_cell.angle_gamma   90.00
#
_symmetry.space_group_name_H-M   'P 1'
#
loop_
_entity.id
_entity.type
_entity.pdbx_description
1 polymer ?
#
loop_
_entity_poly.entity_id
_entity_poly.type
_entity_poly.pdbx_seq_one_letter_code
_entity_poly.pdbx_strand_id
1 'polypeptide(L)' 'MKAHRIETKLTKNGTLVLENLPFQAGENVEIIILERSSQLSDSNPYPLQGKVIHYDDPFEPAVPIEDWEVLQ' A
#
# COMPACT_ATOMS: atom_id res chain seq x y z
N MET A 1 21.88 3.87 10.64
CA MET A 1 22.04 2.74 9.69
C MET A 1 21.44 3.18 8.35
N LYS A 2 22.19 3.10 7.24
CA LYS A 2 21.67 3.40 5.89
C LYS A 2 21.30 2.08 5.24
N ALA A 3 20.04 1.88 4.89
CA ALA A 3 19.55 0.66 4.27
C ALA A 3 19.29 0.91 2.78
N HIS A 4 19.86 0.07 1.93
CA HIS A 4 19.53 0.02 0.50
C HIS A 4 18.59 -1.14 0.24
N ARG A 5 17.43 -0.85 -0.36
CA ARG A 5 16.41 -1.85 -0.68
C ARG A 5 16.52 -2.24 -2.15
N ILE A 6 16.66 -3.53 -2.41
CA ILE A 6 16.63 -4.13 -3.75
C ILE A 6 15.53 -5.18 -3.76
N GLU A 7 14.68 -5.15 -4.78
CA GLU A 7 13.58 -6.09 -4.94
C GLU A 7 13.84 -6.97 -6.17
N THR A 8 13.86 -8.28 -5.95
CA THR A 8 14.07 -9.26 -7.01
C THR A 8 13.29 -10.53 -6.71
N LYS A 9 13.05 -11.35 -7.74
CA LYS A 9 12.34 -12.63 -7.63
C LYS A 9 13.35 -13.75 -7.45
N LEU A 10 13.08 -14.63 -6.49
CA LEU A 10 13.90 -15.82 -6.27
C LEU A 10 13.84 -16.73 -7.51
N THR A 11 15.01 -17.19 -7.97
CA THR A 11 15.07 -18.17 -9.06
C THR A 11 14.68 -19.56 -8.57
N LYS A 12 14.35 -20.49 -9.49
CA LYS A 12 13.86 -21.84 -9.16
C LYS A 12 14.78 -22.64 -8.22
N ASN A 13 16.06 -22.31 -8.19
CA ASN A 13 17.07 -23.03 -7.41
C ASN A 13 17.34 -22.39 -6.04
N GLY A 14 16.57 -21.36 -5.66
CA GLY A 14 16.77 -20.66 -4.39
C GLY A 14 18.00 -19.75 -4.37
N THR A 15 18.62 -19.48 -5.52
CA THR A 15 19.80 -18.60 -5.63
C THR A 15 19.37 -17.17 -5.95
N LEU A 16 19.94 -16.22 -5.22
CA LEU A 16 19.83 -14.78 -5.46
C LEU A 16 21.21 -14.23 -5.85
N VAL A 17 21.30 -13.52 -6.97
CA VAL A 17 22.51 -12.81 -7.39
C VAL A 17 22.23 -11.32 -7.28
N LEU A 18 23.00 -10.61 -6.46
CA LEU A 18 22.92 -9.16 -6.28
C LEU A 18 24.14 -8.52 -6.94
N GLU A 19 23.90 -7.67 -7.93
CA GLU A 19 24.95 -6.98 -8.68
C GLU A 19 24.85 -5.47 -8.49
N ASN A 20 25.96 -4.75 -8.69
CA ASN A 20 26.03 -3.29 -8.65
C ASN A 20 25.51 -2.67 -7.34
N LEU A 21 25.86 -3.29 -6.21
CA LEU A 21 25.53 -2.73 -4.89
C LEU A 21 26.28 -1.39 -4.68
N PRO A 22 25.66 -0.38 -4.07
CA PRO A 22 26.26 0.94 -3.85
C PRO A 22 27.23 0.95 -2.65
N PHE A 23 28.05 -0.09 -2.53
CA PHE A 23 29.06 -0.27 -1.48
C PHE A 23 30.45 -0.40 -2.10
N GLN A 24 31.47 -0.03 -1.33
CA GLN A 24 32.87 -0.10 -1.73
C GLN A 24 33.53 -1.38 -1.23
N ALA A 25 34.65 -1.76 -1.86
CA ALA A 25 35.44 -2.91 -1.43
C ALA A 25 35.95 -2.72 0.01
N GLY A 26 35.74 -3.73 0.86
CA GLY A 26 36.16 -3.71 2.26
C GLY A 26 35.11 -3.16 3.24
N GLU A 27 33.96 -2.70 2.77
CA GLU A 27 32.86 -2.33 3.66
C GLU A 27 32.15 -3.55 4.23
N ASN A 28 31.84 -3.51 5.53
CA ASN A 28 31.01 -4.52 6.18
C ASN A 28 29.54 -4.28 5.82
N VAL A 29 28.92 -5.26 5.17
CA VAL A 29 27.51 -5.20 4.74
C VAL A 29 26.70 -6.29 5.43
N GLU A 30 25.47 -5.95 5.82
CA GLU A 30 24.48 -6.87 6.36
C GLU A 30 23.34 -7.04 5.35
N ILE A 31 22.88 -8.27 5.13
CA ILE A 31 21.80 -8.59 4.20
C ILE A 31 20.61 -9.12 5.00
N ILE A 32 19.45 -8.51 4.80
CA ILE A 32 18.18 -8.94 5.38
C ILE A 32 17.26 -9.36 4.24
N ILE A 33 16.85 -10.63 4.22
CA ILE A 33 15.92 -11.18 3.24
C ILE A 33 14.53 -11.26 3.88
N LEU A 34 13.57 -10.55 3.29
CA LEU A 34 12.18 -10.59 3.73
C LEU A 34 11.34 -11.20 2.61
N GLU A 35 10.56 -12.23 2.94
CA GLU A 35 9.52 -12.70 2.03
C GLU A 35 8.47 -11.59 1.91
N ARG A 36 8.31 -11.07 0.69
CA ARG A 36 7.16 -10.22 0.40
C ARG A 36 6.00 -11.14 0.06
N SER A 37 5.17 -11.44 1.05
CA SER A 37 3.82 -11.89 0.73
C SER A 37 3.19 -10.77 -0.09
N SER A 38 2.75 -11.08 -1.30
CA SER A 38 1.65 -10.33 -1.85
C SER A 38 0.48 -10.68 -0.94
N GLN A 39 0.33 -9.97 0.17
CA GLN A 39 -1.01 -9.57 0.54
C GLN A 39 -1.48 -8.76 -0.67
N LEU A 40 -2.01 -9.49 -1.66
CA LEU A 40 -3.10 -8.98 -2.45
C LEU A 40 -4.03 -8.46 -1.38
N SER A 41 -4.05 -7.15 -1.24
CA SER A 41 -5.10 -6.49 -0.51
C SER A 41 -6.36 -6.94 -1.24
N ASP A 42 -6.96 -8.04 -0.76
CA ASP A 42 -8.26 -8.55 -1.21
C ASP A 42 -9.36 -7.50 -0.97
N SER A 43 -9.01 -6.37 -0.35
CA SER A 43 -9.76 -5.13 -0.53
C SER A 43 -9.72 -4.73 -1.99
N ASN A 44 -10.71 -5.21 -2.74
CA ASN A 44 -11.14 -4.61 -3.99
C ASN A 44 -11.03 -3.08 -3.86
N PRO A 45 -10.17 -2.39 -4.65
CA PRO A 45 -9.99 -0.95 -4.54
C PRO A 45 -11.26 -0.17 -4.87
N TYR A 46 -12.25 -0.82 -5.49
CA TYR A 46 -13.53 -0.24 -5.86
C TYR A 46 -14.71 -1.10 -5.36
N PRO A 47 -14.97 -1.14 -4.04
CA PRO A 47 -16.00 -2.00 -3.45
C PRO A 47 -17.44 -1.64 -3.87
N LEU A 48 -17.60 -0.47 -4.49
CA LEU A 48 -18.87 0.08 -4.98
C LEU A 48 -19.00 0.04 -6.52
N GLN A 49 -17.96 -0.36 -7.26
CA GLN A 49 -18.02 -0.40 -8.72
C GLN A 49 -19.09 -1.40 -9.19
N GLY A 50 -20.02 -0.93 -10.05
CA GLY A 50 -21.11 -1.75 -10.58
C GLY A 50 -22.30 -1.95 -9.63
N LYS A 51 -22.26 -1.40 -8.40
CA LYS A 51 -23.42 -1.36 -7.52
C LYS A 51 -24.28 -0.14 -7.84
N VAL A 52 -25.58 -0.36 -8.01
CA VAL A 52 -26.56 0.72 -8.11
C VAL A 52 -26.86 1.18 -6.68
N ILE A 53 -26.31 2.32 -6.28
CA ILE A 53 -26.62 2.94 -4.99
C ILE A 53 -27.82 3.85 -5.21
N HIS A 54 -28.94 3.50 -4.60
CA HIS A 54 -30.13 4.35 -4.55
C HIS A 54 -30.05 5.20 -3.29
N TYR A 55 -30.23 6.50 -3.45
CA TYR A 55 -30.42 7.44 -2.35
C TYR A 55 -31.89 7.82 -2.39
N ASP A 56 -32.60 7.56 -1.29
CA ASP A 56 -34.02 7.89 -1.20
C ASP A 56 -34.21 9.41 -1.31
N ASP A 57 -33.37 10.19 -0.62
CA ASP A 57 -33.42 11.66 -0.61
C ASP A 57 -32.01 12.27 -0.80
N PRO A 58 -31.47 12.31 -2.04
CA PRO A 58 -30.08 12.68 -2.31
C PRO A 58 -29.73 14.16 -2.06
N PHE A 59 -30.74 15.00 -1.86
CA PHE A 59 -30.57 16.43 -1.63
C PHE A 59 -30.86 16.83 -0.19
N GLU A 60 -31.19 15.88 0.68
CA GLU A 60 -31.37 16.19 2.09
C GLU A 60 -30.03 16.50 2.77
N PRO A 61 -30.00 17.43 3.73
CA PRO A 61 -28.82 17.70 4.53
C PRO A 61 -28.33 16.45 5.26
N ALA A 62 -27.02 16.23 5.27
CA ALA A 62 -26.41 15.12 6.02
C ALA A 62 -26.57 15.25 7.55
N VAL A 63 -26.92 16.45 8.03
CA VAL A 63 -27.12 16.76 9.44
C VAL A 63 -28.41 17.57 9.63
N PRO A 64 -29.08 17.44 10.79
CA PRO A 64 -30.23 18.26 11.14
C PRO A 64 -29.94 19.76 11.07
N ILE A 65 -30.99 20.58 10.91
CA ILE A 65 -30.85 22.03 10.72
C ILE A 65 -30.30 22.72 11.98
N GLU A 66 -30.56 22.16 13.16
CA GLU A 66 -30.03 22.62 14.45
C GLU A 66 -28.51 22.51 14.57
N ASP A 67 -27.89 21.65 13.76
CA ASP A 67 -26.44 21.45 13.72
C ASP A 67 -25.74 22.40 12.73
N TRP A 68 -26.47 23.30 12.08
CA TRP A 68 -25.90 24.26 11.13
C TRP A 68 -25.26 25.44 11.85
N GLU A 69 -23.93 25.58 11.72
CA GLU A 69 -23.16 26.67 12.34
C GLU A 69 -23.63 28.07 11.93
N VAL A 70 -24.20 28.23 10.74
CA VAL A 70 -24.69 29.52 10.22
C VAL A 70 -25.96 30.05 10.89
N LEU A 71 -26.64 29.19 11.67
CA LEU A 71 -27.86 29.55 12.39
C LEU A 71 -27.62 29.81 13.89
N GLN A 72 -26.36 29.75 14.35
CA GLN A 72 -25.94 30.11 15.72
C GLN A 72 -25.43 31.55 15.80
#